data_AF-A0A8J4S0Q5-F1
#
_entry.id   AF-A0A8J4S0Q5-F1
#
_cell.length_a   1.000
_cell.length_b   1.000
_cell.length_c   1.000
_cell.angle_alpha   90.00
_cell.angle_beta   90.00
_cell.angle_gamma   90.00
#
_symmetry.space_group_name_H-M   'P 1'
#
loop_
_entity.id
_entity.type
_entity.pdbx_description
1 polymer ?
#
loop_
_entity_poly.entity_id
_entity_poly.type
_entity_poly.pdbx_seq_one_letter_code
_entity_poly.pdbx_strand_id
1 'polypeptide(L)'
;MVATLTNGSRRSLSTVLALCSLIAAQQSQTTTAASQIADLGACLNSAGVENSVPTTTTWTTDIEPWNARVNPTPSAVAYPKTEEEVSAALKCAAQTSTKVTTLGGNRSFSSLGFGRNDGALIMNLKNMKVLQYDEASSILTYGGPVMISEAASLLWDDHKRTLPHGRCPDVGMTGIASSGFGTMSRHSGTVLDNIVGVRVALANGSIVDADAEKNPDLYWGVRGAASSMGVVLQFKLKTFEPPSQRVTNYTIAFNSSYKPTQQDNVDLLLGTQKWAQSVDNNDLLSIRFSISTKSKMKGFVYGSTSESAASLASLMKYLPDTAVLTSNEFDFWASEDITTPGISTKGTSPRLYFYITAVTVKNSVPLDNSTAWDLFTNTAYAPKLADATASGFIDVWGGEFTKSVAADTSAWKHDDNLLLIRWDMRTPTYDVSFADSSITTLREGFFKFVDSYKAAGGSPGTLITYRDEKWSIDEVAEYIYGGGNFERLQKIKTEFDPSEMFNTDPQAIPALTATSTHYQVLQFDDPVFTGAQQVRRRYKDLAILVHPDKNRSAGAEAAFQRLSEAYECLVDQVLQREYLHVVCCMLCRRKFLSSEALDRHKARSKLHLANVQTQKKTGPVGG
;
A
#
# COMPACT_ATOMS: atom_id res chain seq x y z
N MET A 1 -47.96 49.42 -24.83
CA MET A 1 -48.16 48.83 -23.50
C MET A 1 -47.28 47.60 -23.39
N VAL A 2 -46.16 47.76 -22.68
CA VAL A 2 -45.20 46.71 -22.33
C VAL A 2 -45.77 45.99 -21.10
N ALA A 3 -45.89 44.67 -21.15
CA ALA A 3 -46.10 43.84 -19.97
C ALA A 3 -44.88 42.92 -19.80
N THR A 4 -44.07 43.29 -18.83
CA THR A 4 -42.89 42.59 -18.29
C THR A 4 -43.25 41.24 -17.69
N LEU A 5 -42.74 40.14 -18.30
CA LEU A 5 -42.58 38.86 -17.62
C LEU A 5 -41.28 38.90 -16.81
N THR A 6 -41.40 38.68 -15.50
CA THR A 6 -40.33 38.86 -14.51
C THR A 6 -39.35 37.69 -14.49
N ASN A 7 -38.07 38.00 -14.22
CA ASN A 7 -36.91 37.09 -14.14
C ASN A 7 -37.00 35.96 -13.08
N GLY A 8 -38.10 35.84 -12.33
CA GLY A 8 -38.27 34.88 -11.23
C GLY A 8 -38.63 33.45 -11.68
N SER A 9 -39.38 33.27 -12.77
CA SER A 9 -39.86 31.93 -13.17
C SER A 9 -38.79 31.08 -13.88
N ARG A 10 -37.83 31.71 -14.57
CA ARG A 10 -36.72 31.01 -15.25
C ARG A 10 -35.70 30.41 -14.28
N ARG A 11 -35.45 31.05 -13.13
CA ARG A 11 -34.57 30.51 -12.07
C ARG A 11 -35.21 29.31 -11.36
N SER A 12 -36.51 29.37 -11.06
CA SER A 12 -37.25 28.25 -10.45
C SER A 12 -37.27 27.00 -11.35
N LEU A 13 -37.57 27.16 -12.65
CA LEU A 13 -37.53 26.03 -13.59
C LEU A 13 -36.13 25.42 -13.75
N SER A 14 -35.08 26.24 -13.78
CA SER A 14 -33.70 25.77 -13.94
C SER A 14 -33.21 24.99 -12.70
N THR A 15 -33.60 25.41 -11.50
CA THR A 15 -33.28 24.69 -10.26
C THR A 15 -34.06 23.38 -10.15
N VAL A 16 -35.33 23.34 -10.57
CA VAL A 16 -36.15 22.11 -10.59
C VAL A 16 -35.63 21.11 -11.64
N LEU A 17 -35.26 21.56 -12.85
CA LEU A 17 -34.66 20.72 -13.89
C LEU A 17 -33.29 20.17 -13.46
N ALA A 18 -32.46 20.96 -12.76
CA ALA A 18 -31.21 20.50 -12.18
C ALA A 18 -31.43 19.44 -11.09
N LEU A 19 -32.39 19.66 -10.19
CA LEU A 19 -32.74 18.71 -9.12
C LEU A 19 -33.29 17.39 -9.70
N CYS A 20 -34.16 17.45 -10.70
CA CYS A 20 -34.68 16.27 -11.40
C CYS A 20 -33.58 15.52 -12.16
N SER A 21 -32.60 16.23 -12.74
CA SER A 21 -31.46 15.60 -13.43
C SER A 21 -30.50 14.92 -12.44
N LEU A 22 -30.29 15.52 -11.27
CA LEU A 22 -29.53 14.93 -10.16
C LEU A 22 -30.22 13.67 -9.61
N ILE A 23 -31.54 13.72 -9.40
CA ILE A 23 -32.33 12.56 -8.93
C ILE A 23 -32.33 11.44 -9.99
N ALA A 24 -32.51 11.77 -11.27
CA ALA A 24 -32.44 10.79 -12.36
C ALA A 24 -31.03 10.18 -12.51
N ALA A 25 -29.97 10.98 -12.35
CA ALA A 25 -28.60 10.49 -12.37
C ALA A 25 -28.31 9.57 -11.16
N GLN A 26 -28.78 9.92 -9.97
CA GLN A 26 -28.67 9.07 -8.77
C GLN A 26 -29.47 7.77 -8.92
N GLN A 27 -30.72 7.83 -9.43
CA GLN A 27 -31.53 6.64 -9.70
C GLN A 27 -30.91 5.74 -10.79
N SER A 28 -30.31 6.32 -11.82
CA SER A 28 -29.61 5.58 -12.86
C SER A 28 -28.35 4.90 -12.31
N GLN A 29 -27.56 5.60 -11.48
CA GLN A 29 -26.38 5.04 -10.83
C GLN A 29 -26.74 3.89 -9.85
N THR A 30 -27.77 4.05 -9.04
CA THR A 30 -28.20 3.00 -8.09
C THR A 30 -28.73 1.76 -8.80
N THR A 31 -29.49 1.95 -9.90
CA THR A 31 -29.99 0.81 -10.71
C THR A 31 -28.83 0.07 -11.40
N THR A 32 -27.81 0.80 -11.86
CA THR A 32 -26.62 0.21 -12.50
C THR A 32 -25.77 -0.57 -11.50
N ALA A 33 -25.55 -0.04 -10.29
CA ALA A 33 -24.82 -0.72 -9.22
C ALA A 33 -25.54 -1.99 -8.74
N ALA A 34 -26.87 -1.94 -8.57
CA ALA A 34 -27.66 -3.11 -8.19
C ALA A 34 -27.60 -4.22 -9.26
N SER A 35 -27.66 -3.86 -10.55
CA SER A 35 -27.48 -4.81 -11.66
C SER A 35 -26.09 -5.44 -11.64
N GLN A 36 -25.03 -4.63 -11.46
CA GLN A 36 -23.66 -5.11 -11.41
C GLN A 36 -23.42 -6.11 -10.26
N ILE A 37 -23.98 -5.85 -9.09
CA ILE A 37 -23.92 -6.76 -7.93
C ILE A 37 -24.63 -8.09 -8.25
N ALA A 38 -25.82 -8.02 -8.85
CA ALA A 38 -26.58 -9.21 -9.23
C ALA A 38 -25.81 -10.06 -10.27
N ASP A 39 -25.24 -9.41 -11.28
CA ASP A 39 -24.45 -10.06 -12.34
C ASP A 39 -23.19 -10.71 -11.76
N LEU A 40 -22.50 -10.03 -10.83
CA LEU A 40 -21.32 -10.57 -10.17
C LEU A 40 -21.64 -11.79 -9.31
N GLY A 41 -22.68 -11.69 -8.47
CA GLY A 41 -23.14 -12.82 -7.66
C GLY A 41 -23.57 -14.02 -8.52
N ALA A 42 -24.30 -13.78 -9.60
CA ALA A 42 -24.71 -14.83 -10.54
C ALA A 42 -23.50 -15.50 -11.23
N CYS A 43 -22.49 -14.72 -11.62
CA CYS A 43 -21.25 -15.27 -12.19
C CYS A 43 -20.49 -16.13 -11.17
N LEU A 44 -20.31 -15.64 -9.93
CA LEU A 44 -19.62 -16.38 -8.87
C LEU A 44 -20.34 -17.69 -8.54
N ASN A 45 -21.67 -17.67 -8.44
CA ASN A 45 -22.49 -18.87 -8.24
C ASN A 45 -22.33 -19.87 -9.39
N SER A 46 -22.36 -19.40 -10.63
CA SER A 46 -22.21 -20.24 -11.82
C SER A 46 -20.80 -20.85 -11.92
N ALA A 47 -19.79 -20.14 -11.40
CA ALA A 47 -18.42 -20.61 -11.30
C ALA A 47 -18.16 -21.54 -10.10
N GLY A 48 -19.16 -21.77 -9.24
CA GLY A 48 -19.02 -22.61 -8.03
C GLY A 48 -18.21 -21.96 -6.91
N VAL A 49 -18.00 -20.64 -6.94
CA VAL A 49 -17.24 -19.92 -5.91
C VAL A 49 -18.18 -19.53 -4.78
N GLU A 50 -17.89 -20.00 -3.56
CA GLU A 50 -18.60 -19.59 -2.35
C GLU A 50 -18.52 -18.06 -2.20
N ASN A 51 -19.66 -17.39 -2.02
CA ASN A 51 -19.71 -15.93 -1.98
C ASN A 51 -20.79 -15.39 -1.03
N SER A 52 -20.65 -14.12 -0.71
CA SER A 52 -21.62 -13.32 0.04
C SER A 52 -21.91 -12.03 -0.74
N VAL A 53 -23.18 -11.62 -0.73
CA VAL A 53 -23.70 -10.41 -1.39
C VAL A 53 -24.58 -9.66 -0.38
N PRO A 54 -25.01 -8.41 -0.63
CA PRO A 54 -25.77 -7.63 0.34
C PRO A 54 -27.05 -8.27 0.92
N THR A 55 -27.63 -9.24 0.22
CA THR A 55 -28.81 -9.99 0.65
C THR A 55 -28.48 -11.27 1.45
N THR A 56 -27.21 -11.65 1.55
CA THR A 56 -26.75 -12.80 2.35
C THR A 56 -26.87 -12.47 3.83
N THR A 57 -27.33 -13.44 4.65
CA THR A 57 -27.55 -13.24 6.08
C THR A 57 -26.30 -12.88 6.87
N THR A 58 -25.12 -13.33 6.41
CA THR A 58 -23.82 -13.07 7.02
C THR A 58 -23.17 -11.77 6.54
N TRP A 59 -23.78 -11.05 5.59
CA TRP A 59 -23.18 -9.91 4.90
C TRP A 59 -22.53 -8.90 5.85
N THR A 60 -23.24 -8.47 6.89
CA THR A 60 -22.74 -7.50 7.88
C THR A 60 -21.44 -7.95 8.55
N THR A 61 -21.30 -9.24 8.86
CA THR A 61 -20.08 -9.80 9.45
C THR A 61 -18.98 -9.99 8.40
N ASP A 62 -19.35 -10.37 7.19
CA ASP A 62 -18.42 -10.65 6.09
C ASP A 62 -17.66 -9.40 5.63
N ILE A 63 -18.29 -8.22 5.77
CA ILE A 63 -17.70 -6.94 5.39
C ILE A 63 -17.18 -6.12 6.58
N GLU A 64 -16.98 -6.73 7.75
CA GLU A 64 -16.63 -5.99 8.97
C GLU A 64 -15.13 -5.69 9.10
N PRO A 65 -14.67 -4.44 8.92
CA PRO A 65 -13.25 -4.11 9.05
C PRO A 65 -12.82 -3.99 10.52
N TRP A 66 -11.55 -4.27 10.77
CA TRP A 66 -10.93 -4.10 12.09
C TRP A 66 -10.93 -2.64 12.58
N ASN A 67 -10.58 -1.69 11.70
CA ASN A 67 -10.76 -0.27 12.00
C ASN A 67 -12.21 0.12 11.72
N ALA A 68 -13.01 0.28 12.78
CA ALA A 68 -14.42 0.63 12.69
C ALA A 68 -14.68 2.02 12.07
N ARG A 69 -13.66 2.90 12.00
CA ARG A 69 -13.80 4.22 11.39
C ARG A 69 -13.89 4.17 9.86
N VAL A 70 -13.12 3.29 9.23
CA VAL A 70 -13.04 3.21 7.76
C VAL A 70 -13.87 2.01 7.33
N ASN A 71 -15.10 2.28 6.87
CA ASN A 71 -16.10 1.26 6.56
C ASN A 71 -16.59 1.37 5.12
N PRO A 72 -15.82 0.87 4.14
CA PRO A 72 -16.24 0.86 2.74
C PRO A 72 -17.44 -0.07 2.51
N THR A 73 -18.09 0.07 1.35
CA THR A 73 -19.24 -0.73 0.92
C THR A 73 -18.86 -1.62 -0.27
N PRO A 74 -18.44 -2.88 -0.05
CA PRO A 74 -18.14 -3.82 -1.13
C PRO A 74 -19.38 -4.24 -1.93
N SER A 75 -19.17 -4.76 -3.14
CA SER A 75 -20.24 -5.35 -3.97
C SER A 75 -20.49 -6.82 -3.63
N ALA A 76 -19.44 -7.57 -3.29
CA ALA A 76 -19.50 -8.98 -2.93
C ALA A 76 -18.24 -9.40 -2.18
N VAL A 77 -18.31 -10.57 -1.53
CA VAL A 77 -17.15 -11.28 -0.95
C VAL A 77 -17.09 -12.66 -1.61
N ALA A 78 -15.93 -13.04 -2.13
CA ALA A 78 -15.65 -14.40 -2.60
C ALA A 78 -14.76 -15.14 -1.60
N TYR A 79 -15.03 -16.43 -1.39
CA TYR A 79 -14.33 -17.33 -0.47
C TYR A 79 -13.69 -18.52 -1.20
N PRO A 80 -12.77 -18.26 -2.14
CA PRO A 80 -12.17 -19.33 -2.94
C PRO A 80 -11.45 -20.35 -2.05
N LYS A 81 -11.52 -21.62 -2.43
CA LYS A 81 -10.89 -22.78 -1.78
C LYS A 81 -9.74 -23.35 -2.61
N THR A 82 -9.65 -22.94 -3.86
CA THR A 82 -8.63 -23.39 -4.82
C THR A 82 -8.10 -22.22 -5.65
N GLU A 83 -6.96 -22.44 -6.28
CA GLU A 83 -6.38 -21.49 -7.22
C GLU A 83 -7.28 -21.27 -8.45
N GLU A 84 -7.97 -22.32 -8.89
CA GLU A 84 -8.94 -22.28 -9.97
C GLU A 84 -10.14 -21.40 -9.62
N GLU A 85 -10.63 -21.46 -8.37
CA GLU A 85 -11.69 -20.59 -7.88
C GLU A 85 -11.25 -19.12 -7.79
N VAL A 86 -10.00 -18.85 -7.41
CA VAL A 86 -9.44 -17.48 -7.48
C VAL A 86 -9.44 -16.98 -8.92
N SER A 87 -8.95 -17.79 -9.87
CA SER A 87 -8.96 -17.46 -11.31
C SER A 87 -10.38 -17.21 -11.82
N ALA A 88 -11.35 -18.02 -11.41
CA ALA A 88 -12.74 -17.89 -11.80
C ALA A 88 -13.39 -16.61 -11.24
N ALA A 89 -13.13 -16.28 -9.97
CA ALA A 89 -13.61 -15.05 -9.36
C ALA A 89 -13.02 -13.79 -10.04
N LEU A 90 -11.73 -13.81 -10.42
CA LEU A 90 -11.10 -12.72 -11.19
C LEU A 90 -11.74 -12.57 -12.58
N LYS A 91 -12.09 -13.68 -13.25
CA LYS A 91 -12.81 -13.63 -14.53
C LYS A 91 -14.21 -13.03 -14.37
N CYS A 92 -14.93 -13.38 -13.31
CA CYS A 92 -16.23 -12.77 -13.01
C CYS A 92 -16.09 -11.26 -12.78
N ALA A 93 -15.11 -10.84 -11.97
CA ALA A 93 -14.84 -9.43 -11.74
C ALA A 93 -14.50 -8.67 -13.04
N ALA A 94 -13.71 -9.28 -13.94
CA ALA A 94 -13.43 -8.71 -15.26
C ALA A 94 -14.70 -8.56 -16.12
N GLN A 95 -15.57 -9.57 -16.14
CA GLN A 95 -16.82 -9.56 -16.91
C GLN A 95 -17.78 -8.47 -16.44
N THR A 96 -17.84 -8.22 -15.13
CA THR A 96 -18.73 -7.21 -14.53
C THR A 96 -18.04 -5.85 -14.34
N SER A 97 -16.79 -5.69 -14.79
CA SER A 97 -15.99 -4.48 -14.55
C SER A 97 -15.87 -4.12 -13.06
N THR A 98 -15.88 -5.12 -12.19
CA THR A 98 -15.74 -4.97 -10.74
C THR A 98 -14.26 -4.98 -10.35
N LYS A 99 -13.87 -4.06 -9.48
CA LYS A 99 -12.50 -4.00 -8.92
C LYS A 99 -12.33 -5.03 -7.82
N VAL A 100 -11.12 -5.53 -7.61
CA VAL A 100 -10.84 -6.62 -6.67
C VAL A 100 -9.85 -6.14 -5.61
N THR A 101 -10.18 -6.40 -4.35
CA THR A 101 -9.25 -6.29 -3.22
C THR A 101 -9.03 -7.66 -2.60
N THR A 102 -7.97 -7.82 -1.81
CA THR A 102 -7.63 -9.08 -1.16
C THR A 102 -7.70 -8.95 0.35
N LEU A 103 -8.29 -9.94 1.01
CA LEU A 103 -8.38 -10.00 2.47
C LEU A 103 -7.69 -11.27 3.00
N GLY A 104 -6.62 -11.05 3.77
CA GLY A 104 -5.94 -12.08 4.56
C GLY A 104 -6.29 -11.97 6.03
N GLY A 105 -5.51 -11.18 6.79
CA GLY A 105 -5.65 -11.09 8.25
C GLY A 105 -6.57 -10.00 8.81
N ASN A 106 -7.26 -9.19 7.99
CA ASN A 106 -8.12 -8.07 8.43
C ASN A 106 -7.44 -7.11 9.43
N ARG A 107 -6.24 -6.60 9.11
CA ARG A 107 -5.43 -5.77 10.04
C ARG A 107 -4.93 -4.46 9.44
N SER A 108 -5.49 -4.08 8.29
CA SER A 108 -5.20 -2.80 7.65
C SER A 108 -5.73 -1.65 8.50
N PHE A 109 -4.90 -0.64 8.74
CA PHE A 109 -5.30 0.54 9.50
C PHE A 109 -6.35 1.40 8.78
N SER A 110 -6.42 1.30 7.46
CA SER A 110 -7.40 2.00 6.63
C SER A 110 -8.32 1.05 5.85
N SER A 111 -8.53 -0.17 6.36
CA SER A 111 -9.46 -1.15 5.77
C SER A 111 -9.21 -1.48 4.29
N LEU A 112 -7.94 -1.49 3.83
CA LEU A 112 -7.56 -1.72 2.44
C LEU A 112 -8.06 -3.06 1.88
N GLY A 113 -8.10 -4.10 2.71
CA GLY A 113 -8.62 -5.43 2.34
C GLY A 113 -10.13 -5.47 2.08
N PHE A 114 -10.85 -4.37 2.33
CA PHE A 114 -12.27 -4.18 1.99
C PHE A 114 -12.47 -3.25 0.78
N GLY A 115 -11.39 -2.61 0.31
CA GLY A 115 -11.39 -1.66 -0.79
C GLY A 115 -11.93 -0.30 -0.34
N ARG A 116 -11.09 0.73 -0.29
CA ARG A 116 -11.52 2.09 0.12
C ARG A 116 -12.39 2.80 -0.91
N ASN A 117 -12.38 2.32 -2.15
CA ASN A 117 -13.37 2.66 -3.15
C ASN A 117 -14.51 1.64 -3.03
N ASP A 118 -15.73 2.12 -2.81
CA ASP A 118 -16.93 1.28 -2.77
C ASP A 118 -17.08 0.44 -4.05
N GLY A 119 -17.80 -0.67 -3.94
CA GLY A 119 -18.12 -1.55 -5.05
C GLY A 119 -17.03 -2.58 -5.40
N ALA A 120 -16.08 -2.82 -4.49
CA ALA A 120 -15.07 -3.86 -4.69
C ALA A 120 -15.64 -5.28 -4.49
N LEU A 121 -15.11 -6.26 -5.22
CA LEU A 121 -15.14 -7.67 -4.84
C LEU A 121 -14.02 -7.91 -3.82
N ILE A 122 -14.36 -8.37 -2.63
CA ILE A 122 -13.38 -8.84 -1.65
C ILE A 122 -13.02 -10.29 -1.98
N MET A 123 -11.78 -10.51 -2.40
CA MET A 123 -11.17 -11.84 -2.49
C MET A 123 -10.71 -12.25 -1.08
N ASN A 124 -11.59 -12.90 -0.31
CA ASN A 124 -11.29 -13.34 1.04
C ASN A 124 -10.62 -14.71 1.03
N LEU A 125 -9.32 -14.72 1.35
CA LEU A 125 -8.47 -15.90 1.25
C LEU A 125 -8.54 -16.80 2.50
N LYS A 126 -9.56 -16.68 3.35
CA LYS A 126 -9.67 -17.45 4.61
C LYS A 126 -9.54 -18.97 4.43
N ASN A 127 -10.01 -19.50 3.29
CA ASN A 127 -9.96 -20.94 2.98
C ASN A 127 -8.67 -21.36 2.26
N MET A 128 -7.77 -20.43 1.94
CA MET A 128 -6.52 -20.63 1.19
C MET A 128 -5.30 -20.54 2.12
N LYS A 129 -5.40 -21.09 3.33
CA LYS A 129 -4.31 -21.06 4.31
C LYS A 129 -3.17 -21.98 3.87
N VAL A 130 -1.98 -21.41 3.73
CA VAL A 130 -0.73 -22.16 3.53
C VAL A 130 0.19 -21.79 4.68
N LEU A 131 0.77 -22.77 5.36
CA LEU A 131 1.81 -22.55 6.37
C LEU A 131 2.70 -23.80 6.43
N GLN A 132 3.86 -23.74 5.81
CA GLN A 132 4.78 -24.86 5.65
C GLN A 132 6.22 -24.39 5.80
N TYR A 133 7.02 -25.10 6.59
CA TYR A 133 8.45 -24.82 6.73
C TYR A 133 9.26 -25.95 6.08
N ASP A 134 10.26 -25.57 5.30
CA ASP A 134 11.23 -26.48 4.72
C ASP A 134 12.57 -26.34 5.46
N GLU A 135 12.95 -27.37 6.22
CA GLU A 135 14.20 -27.40 6.98
C GLU A 135 15.44 -27.35 6.09
N ALA A 136 15.39 -27.97 4.90
CA ALA A 136 16.55 -28.08 4.02
C ALA A 136 16.95 -26.71 3.43
N SER A 137 15.95 -25.87 3.12
CA SER A 137 16.18 -24.52 2.59
C SER A 137 16.05 -23.42 3.64
N SER A 138 15.55 -23.73 4.85
CA SER A 138 15.19 -22.76 5.88
C SER A 138 14.17 -21.70 5.41
N ILE A 139 13.23 -22.11 4.56
CA ILE A 139 12.20 -21.24 3.99
C ILE A 139 10.85 -21.54 4.61
N LEU A 140 10.17 -20.50 5.09
CA LEU A 140 8.76 -20.55 5.44
C LEU A 140 7.92 -20.15 4.22
N THR A 141 7.03 -21.04 3.78
CA THR A 141 5.99 -20.74 2.79
C THR A 141 4.67 -20.46 3.51
N TYR A 142 4.07 -19.29 3.28
CA TYR A 142 2.81 -18.91 3.91
C TYR A 142 1.84 -18.20 2.96
N GLY A 143 0.54 -18.33 3.22
CA GLY A 143 -0.54 -17.80 2.38
C GLY A 143 -1.87 -17.68 3.13
N GLY A 144 -2.86 -17.00 2.54
CA GLY A 144 -4.17 -16.83 3.17
C GLY A 144 -4.14 -16.04 4.48
N PRO A 145 -4.89 -16.46 5.53
CA PRO A 145 -5.07 -15.71 6.76
C PRO A 145 -4.05 -16.06 7.86
N VAL A 146 -2.87 -16.61 7.50
CA VAL A 146 -1.82 -16.92 8.51
C VAL A 146 -1.47 -15.67 9.30
N MET A 147 -1.53 -15.76 10.63
CA MET A 147 -1.15 -14.69 11.54
C MET A 147 0.33 -14.80 11.97
N ILE A 148 0.91 -13.68 12.41
CA ILE A 148 2.28 -13.62 12.95
C ILE A 148 2.49 -14.67 14.04
N SER A 149 1.57 -14.77 15.01
CA SER A 149 1.67 -15.73 16.11
C SER A 149 1.67 -17.18 15.63
N GLU A 150 0.89 -17.51 14.60
CA GLU A 150 0.88 -18.86 14.05
C GLU A 150 2.21 -19.22 13.38
N ALA A 151 2.76 -18.31 12.57
CA ALA A 151 4.04 -18.50 11.91
C ALA A 151 5.20 -18.55 12.91
N ALA A 152 5.25 -17.61 13.86
CA ALA A 152 6.29 -17.53 14.88
C ALA A 152 6.26 -18.74 15.83
N SER A 153 5.08 -19.15 16.31
CA SER A 153 4.97 -20.35 17.16
C SER A 153 5.39 -21.62 16.41
N LEU A 154 4.98 -21.81 15.15
CA LEU A 154 5.42 -22.97 14.35
C LEU A 154 6.95 -23.04 14.28
N LEU A 155 7.59 -21.93 13.91
CA LEU A 155 9.04 -21.88 13.77
C LEU A 155 9.74 -22.11 15.11
N TRP A 156 9.23 -21.53 16.19
CA TRP A 156 9.86 -21.64 17.50
C TRP A 156 9.68 -23.01 18.13
N ASP A 157 8.45 -23.51 18.19
CA ASP A 157 8.08 -24.73 18.90
C ASP A 157 8.70 -25.96 18.23
N ASP A 158 8.60 -26.04 16.90
CA ASP A 158 8.96 -27.24 16.15
C ASP A 158 10.40 -27.21 15.63
N HIS A 159 10.92 -26.03 15.29
CA HIS A 159 12.20 -25.89 14.58
C HIS A 159 13.25 -25.03 15.28
N LYS A 160 12.90 -24.35 16.40
CA LYS A 160 13.78 -23.41 17.12
C LYS A 160 14.32 -22.29 16.22
N ARG A 161 13.48 -21.85 15.29
CA ARG A 161 13.72 -20.76 14.35
C ARG A 161 12.90 -19.52 14.71
N THR A 162 13.27 -18.38 14.15
CA THR A 162 12.54 -17.12 14.21
C THR A 162 12.46 -16.47 12.83
N LEU A 163 11.72 -15.38 12.71
CA LEU A 163 11.56 -14.59 11.50
C LEU A 163 11.41 -13.10 11.85
N PRO A 164 11.74 -12.18 10.95
CA PRO A 164 11.24 -10.81 11.04
C PRO A 164 9.72 -10.80 10.99
N HIS A 165 9.11 -10.06 11.91
CA HIS A 165 7.67 -9.83 11.98
C HIS A 165 7.36 -8.52 12.70
N GLY A 166 6.09 -8.08 12.64
CA GLY A 166 5.59 -6.95 13.43
C GLY A 166 5.31 -7.33 14.89
N ARG A 167 4.93 -6.33 15.71
CA ARG A 167 4.73 -6.49 17.16
C ARG A 167 3.28 -6.75 17.59
N CYS A 168 2.43 -7.22 16.69
CA CYS A 168 1.04 -7.61 16.98
C CYS A 168 0.81 -9.06 16.54
N PRO A 169 0.43 -9.99 17.43
CA PRO A 169 0.40 -11.43 17.14
C PRO A 169 -0.65 -11.84 16.10
N ASP A 170 -1.66 -11.02 15.92
CA ASP A 170 -2.86 -11.24 15.10
C ASP A 170 -2.82 -10.49 13.76
N VAL A 171 -1.67 -9.88 13.42
CA VAL A 171 -1.46 -9.31 12.09
C VAL A 171 -1.25 -10.44 11.09
N GLY A 172 -1.97 -10.39 9.97
CA GLY A 172 -1.82 -11.35 8.88
C GLY A 172 -0.47 -11.21 8.17
N MET A 173 0.24 -12.32 8.02
CA MET A 173 1.56 -12.41 7.38
C MET A 173 1.56 -11.93 5.93
N THR A 174 0.46 -12.14 5.19
CA THR A 174 0.31 -11.71 3.79
C THR A 174 0.22 -10.18 3.65
N GLY A 175 -0.40 -9.48 4.61
CA GLY A 175 -0.49 -8.02 4.58
C GLY A 175 0.82 -7.35 4.99
N ILE A 176 1.47 -7.86 6.02
CA ILE A 176 2.73 -7.30 6.53
C ILE A 176 3.92 -7.55 5.59
N ALA A 177 3.83 -8.53 4.69
CA ALA A 177 4.82 -8.84 3.65
C ALA A 177 5.19 -7.65 2.74
N SER A 178 4.32 -6.63 2.63
CA SER A 178 4.63 -5.41 1.87
C SER A 178 5.64 -4.49 2.57
N SER A 179 6.00 -4.75 3.83
CA SER A 179 7.06 -4.04 4.58
C SER A 179 7.43 -4.85 5.83
N GLY A 180 6.90 -4.48 7.00
CA GLY A 180 6.97 -5.25 8.23
C GLY A 180 8.21 -5.01 9.10
N PHE A 181 8.07 -4.11 10.07
CA PHE A 181 9.12 -3.77 11.03
C PHE A 181 8.75 -4.20 12.46
N GLY A 182 9.68 -4.81 13.19
CA GLY A 182 9.47 -5.25 14.57
C GLY A 182 10.72 -5.74 15.29
N THR A 183 10.68 -6.92 15.91
CA THR A 183 11.68 -7.36 16.89
C THR A 183 13.05 -7.66 16.24
N MET A 184 13.06 -8.46 15.18
CA MET A 184 14.29 -8.84 14.46
C MET A 184 14.76 -7.80 13.42
N SER A 185 14.02 -6.71 13.21
CA SER A 185 14.22 -5.89 12.01
C SER A 185 15.52 -5.10 11.93
N ARG A 186 16.12 -4.75 13.06
CA ARG A 186 17.44 -4.10 13.07
C ARG A 186 18.56 -5.07 12.70
N HIS A 187 18.42 -6.35 13.06
CA HIS A 187 19.42 -7.38 12.83
C HIS A 187 19.28 -8.02 11.43
N SER A 188 18.06 -8.35 11.02
CA SER A 188 17.79 -9.18 9.84
C SER A 188 16.92 -8.51 8.78
N GLY A 189 16.55 -7.25 8.97
CA GLY A 189 15.68 -6.53 8.05
C GLY A 189 14.19 -6.76 8.24
N THR A 190 13.40 -6.16 7.36
CA THR A 190 11.94 -6.25 7.42
C THR A 190 11.43 -7.60 6.92
N VAL A 191 10.13 -7.85 7.06
CA VAL A 191 9.49 -9.03 6.46
C VAL A 191 9.74 -9.03 4.94
N LEU A 192 9.56 -7.89 4.29
CA LEU A 192 9.72 -7.70 2.86
C LEU A 192 11.12 -8.08 2.37
N ASP A 193 12.15 -7.70 3.11
CA ASP A 193 13.56 -7.92 2.75
C ASP A 193 13.93 -9.40 2.69
N ASN A 194 13.15 -10.22 3.39
CA ASN A 194 13.38 -11.65 3.53
C ASN A 194 12.50 -12.50 2.60
N ILE A 195 11.66 -11.87 1.78
CA ILE A 195 10.86 -12.58 0.78
C ILE A 195 11.77 -13.01 -0.36
N VAL A 196 11.80 -14.32 -0.64
CA VAL A 196 12.60 -14.93 -1.71
C VAL A 196 11.77 -15.44 -2.89
N GLY A 197 10.45 -15.42 -2.77
CA GLY A 197 9.57 -15.78 -3.87
C GLY A 197 8.10 -15.58 -3.53
N VAL A 198 7.28 -15.46 -4.56
CA VAL A 198 5.83 -15.24 -4.44
C VAL A 198 5.09 -16.05 -5.49
N ARG A 199 3.85 -16.43 -5.18
CA ARG A 199 2.91 -17.01 -6.14
C ARG A 199 1.68 -16.11 -6.21
N VAL A 200 1.34 -15.64 -7.40
CA VAL A 200 0.40 -14.53 -7.60
C VAL A 200 -0.60 -14.87 -8.71
N ALA A 201 -1.89 -14.65 -8.46
CA ALA A 201 -2.90 -14.60 -9.49
C ALA A 201 -3.03 -13.17 -10.05
N LEU A 202 -2.85 -13.04 -11.36
CA LEU A 202 -2.85 -11.77 -12.10
C LEU A 202 -4.27 -11.37 -12.52
N ALA A 203 -4.45 -10.13 -12.97
CA ALA A 203 -5.77 -9.59 -13.34
C ALA A 203 -6.48 -10.39 -14.45
N ASN A 204 -5.72 -11.06 -15.32
CA ASN A 204 -6.26 -11.93 -16.37
C ASN A 204 -6.64 -13.35 -15.87
N GLY A 205 -6.47 -13.63 -14.58
CA GLY A 205 -6.72 -14.92 -13.94
C GLY A 205 -5.62 -15.97 -14.11
N SER A 206 -4.50 -15.65 -14.77
CA SER A 206 -3.32 -16.52 -14.80
C SER A 206 -2.57 -16.50 -13.47
N ILE A 207 -1.91 -17.61 -13.13
CA ILE A 207 -1.20 -17.76 -11.86
C ILE A 207 0.26 -18.05 -12.17
N VAL A 208 1.14 -17.25 -11.58
CA VAL A 208 2.58 -17.28 -11.85
C VAL A 208 3.37 -17.30 -10.55
N ASP A 209 4.52 -17.96 -10.57
CA ASP A 209 5.54 -17.76 -9.54
C ASP A 209 6.47 -16.63 -9.98
N ALA A 210 6.92 -15.83 -9.02
CA ALA A 210 7.92 -14.79 -9.25
C ALA A 210 8.99 -14.81 -8.15
N ASP A 211 10.24 -14.68 -8.56
CA ASP A 211 11.44 -14.56 -7.71
C ASP A 211 12.50 -13.72 -8.47
N ALA A 212 13.75 -13.74 -8.03
CA ALA A 212 14.82 -12.96 -8.65
C ALA A 212 15.15 -13.40 -10.10
N GLU A 213 14.81 -14.63 -10.49
CA GLU A 213 15.14 -15.23 -11.79
C GLU A 213 13.91 -15.39 -12.69
N LYS A 214 12.73 -15.60 -12.10
CA LYS A 214 11.45 -15.82 -12.78
C LYS A 214 10.52 -14.63 -12.51
N ASN A 215 10.01 -13.98 -13.57
CA ASN A 215 9.16 -12.78 -13.45
C ASN A 215 9.74 -11.71 -12.50
N PRO A 216 11.00 -11.29 -12.67
CA PRO A 216 11.72 -10.46 -11.68
C PRO A 216 11.06 -9.09 -11.45
N ASP A 217 10.42 -8.52 -12.45
CA ASP A 217 9.69 -7.25 -12.31
C ASP A 217 8.46 -7.39 -11.40
N LEU A 218 7.70 -8.49 -11.53
CA LEU A 218 6.57 -8.77 -10.64
C LEU A 218 7.06 -9.04 -9.21
N TYR A 219 8.13 -9.82 -9.05
CA TYR A 219 8.75 -10.07 -7.74
C TYR A 219 9.27 -8.78 -7.09
N TRP A 220 9.85 -7.87 -7.87
CA TRP A 220 10.24 -6.55 -7.41
C TRP A 220 9.04 -5.70 -7.00
N GLY A 221 7.97 -5.66 -7.82
CA GLY A 221 6.77 -4.86 -7.56
C GLY A 221 5.96 -5.32 -6.35
N VAL A 222 5.79 -6.63 -6.18
CA VAL A 222 5.07 -7.20 -5.03
C VAL A 222 5.77 -6.87 -3.71
N ARG A 223 7.11 -6.76 -3.69
CA ARG A 223 7.88 -6.28 -2.55
C ARG A 223 7.74 -4.76 -2.41
N GLY A 224 6.58 -4.34 -1.91
CA GLY A 224 6.24 -2.96 -1.58
C GLY A 224 4.85 -2.54 -2.07
N ALA A 225 4.37 -3.14 -3.16
CA ALA A 225 3.09 -2.78 -3.78
C ALA A 225 2.20 -3.99 -4.07
N ALA A 226 2.32 -5.09 -3.30
CA ALA A 226 1.58 -6.35 -3.49
C ALA A 226 0.07 -6.15 -3.78
N SER A 227 -0.59 -5.27 -3.01
CA SER A 227 -2.03 -4.99 -3.13
C SER A 227 -2.43 -4.43 -4.50
N SER A 228 -1.49 -3.86 -5.26
CA SER A 228 -1.74 -3.32 -6.60
C SER A 228 -1.28 -4.26 -7.73
N MET A 229 -0.65 -5.39 -7.41
CA MET A 229 -0.02 -6.28 -8.41
C MET A 229 -0.82 -7.56 -8.68
N GLY A 230 -1.63 -8.02 -7.72
CA GLY A 230 -2.44 -9.21 -7.89
C GLY A 230 -2.89 -9.83 -6.58
N VAL A 231 -3.53 -10.99 -6.68
CA VAL A 231 -3.87 -11.81 -5.52
C VAL A 231 -2.68 -12.67 -5.17
N VAL A 232 -1.91 -12.29 -4.15
CA VAL A 232 -0.82 -13.13 -3.65
C VAL A 232 -1.39 -14.33 -2.90
N LEU A 233 -1.12 -15.52 -3.43
CA LEU A 233 -1.58 -16.79 -2.87
C LEU A 233 -0.64 -17.28 -1.78
N GLN A 234 0.68 -17.14 -2.00
CA GLN A 234 1.70 -17.47 -1.02
C GLN A 234 2.98 -16.65 -1.22
N PHE A 235 3.67 -16.41 -0.11
CA PHE A 235 5.04 -15.88 -0.03
C PHE A 235 5.98 -16.99 0.46
N LYS A 236 7.25 -16.90 0.03
CA LYS A 236 8.37 -17.67 0.56
C LYS A 236 9.31 -16.72 1.29
N LEU A 237 9.59 -16.99 2.56
CA LEU A 237 10.34 -16.10 3.46
C LEU A 237 11.52 -16.84 4.08
N LYS A 238 12.70 -16.21 4.09
CA LYS A 238 13.85 -16.68 4.86
C LYS A 238 13.55 -16.62 6.36
N THR A 239 13.94 -17.67 7.08
CA THR A 239 13.90 -17.69 8.55
C THR A 239 15.32 -17.59 9.10
N PHE A 240 15.45 -17.47 10.42
CA PHE A 240 16.72 -17.31 11.12
C PHE A 240 16.79 -18.15 12.38
N GLU A 241 18.01 -18.44 12.84
CA GLU A 241 18.23 -18.79 14.23
C GLU A 241 18.06 -17.54 15.09
N PRO A 242 17.57 -17.66 16.33
CA PRO A 242 17.55 -16.52 17.24
C PRO A 242 19.00 -16.05 17.47
N PRO A 243 19.30 -14.73 17.44
CA PRO A 243 20.68 -14.25 17.60
C PRO A 243 21.28 -14.62 18.96
N SER A 244 20.43 -14.82 19.97
CA SER A 244 20.78 -15.41 21.24
C SER A 244 19.58 -16.14 21.84
N GLN A 245 19.84 -17.17 22.65
CA GLN A 245 18.83 -17.87 23.45
C GLN A 245 18.40 -17.07 24.68
N ARG A 246 19.19 -16.06 25.07
CA ARG A 246 18.90 -15.15 26.19
C ARG A 246 18.70 -13.74 25.66
N VAL A 247 17.78 -13.01 26.25
CA VAL A 247 17.44 -11.65 25.84
C VAL A 247 17.31 -10.77 27.08
N THR A 248 17.99 -9.63 27.06
CA THR A 248 17.94 -8.65 28.14
C THR A 248 16.95 -7.56 27.78
N ASN A 249 15.75 -7.62 28.35
CA ASN A 249 14.73 -6.58 28.18
C ASN A 249 15.03 -5.42 29.10
N TYR A 250 14.90 -4.20 28.60
CA TYR A 250 15.24 -3.01 29.38
C TYR A 250 14.22 -1.88 29.24
N THR A 251 14.23 -0.99 30.22
CA THR A 251 13.57 0.30 30.20
C THR A 251 14.57 1.37 30.58
N ILE A 252 14.62 2.46 29.80
CA ILE A 252 15.34 3.68 30.18
C ILE A 252 14.30 4.78 30.36
N ALA A 253 14.24 5.36 31.54
CA ALA A 253 13.30 6.43 31.86
C ALA A 253 13.95 7.48 32.73
N PHE A 254 13.43 8.70 32.72
CA PHE A 254 13.82 9.70 33.70
C PHE A 254 13.60 9.19 35.12
N ASN A 255 14.50 9.54 36.04
CA ASN A 255 14.35 9.30 37.46
C ASN A 255 12.91 9.65 37.94
N SER A 256 12.34 8.83 38.81
CA SER A 256 10.94 8.96 39.27
C SER A 256 10.66 10.34 39.86
N SER A 257 11.61 10.92 40.59
CA SER A 257 11.53 12.25 41.21
C SER A 257 11.70 13.40 40.22
N TYR A 258 12.24 13.15 39.02
CA TYR A 258 12.53 14.15 38.01
C TYR A 258 11.29 14.49 37.17
N LYS A 259 11.10 15.79 36.91
CA LYS A 259 10.04 16.35 36.07
C LYS A 259 10.68 16.91 34.80
N PRO A 260 10.78 16.13 33.71
CA PRO A 260 11.44 16.58 32.50
C PRO A 260 10.69 17.73 31.83
N THR A 261 11.46 18.68 31.32
CA THR A 261 11.01 19.71 30.37
C THR A 261 10.87 19.12 28.96
N GLN A 262 10.35 19.91 28.02
CA GLN A 262 10.37 19.51 26.61
C GLN A 262 11.80 19.30 26.10
N GLN A 263 12.75 20.15 26.49
CA GLN A 263 14.15 20.03 26.10
C GLN A 263 14.77 18.73 26.60
N ASP A 264 14.45 18.29 27.83
CA ASP A 264 14.99 17.02 28.35
C ASP A 264 14.50 15.82 27.52
N ASN A 265 13.26 15.86 27.05
CA ASN A 265 12.72 14.82 26.15
C ASN A 265 13.40 14.87 24.76
N VAL A 266 13.68 16.08 24.25
CA VAL A 266 14.45 16.30 23.01
C VAL A 266 15.87 15.75 23.15
N ASP A 267 16.56 16.07 24.26
CA ASP A 267 17.93 15.63 24.51
C ASP A 267 18.02 14.10 24.65
N LEU A 268 17.03 13.47 25.30
CA LEU A 268 16.94 12.02 25.37
C LEU A 268 16.77 11.39 23.97
N LEU A 269 15.91 11.96 23.12
CA LEU A 269 15.71 11.49 21.75
C LEU A 269 16.98 11.67 20.91
N LEU A 270 17.57 12.86 20.93
CA LEU A 270 18.77 13.18 20.15
C LEU A 270 19.99 12.40 20.63
N GLY A 271 20.13 12.14 21.93
CA GLY A 271 21.15 11.25 22.48
C GLY A 271 21.00 9.83 21.94
N THR A 272 19.78 9.31 21.95
CA THR A 272 19.44 7.99 21.38
C THR A 272 19.76 7.93 19.88
N GLN A 273 19.39 8.96 19.12
CA GLN A 273 19.68 9.08 17.69
C GLN A 273 21.19 9.13 17.44
N LYS A 274 21.94 9.95 18.19
CA LYS A 274 23.40 10.05 18.07
C LYS A 274 24.08 8.71 18.34
N TRP A 275 23.63 7.95 19.34
CA TRP A 275 24.12 6.59 19.56
C TRP A 275 23.85 5.69 18.36
N ALA A 276 22.62 5.70 17.82
CA ALA A 276 22.24 4.87 16.67
C ALA A 276 23.05 5.16 15.40
N GLN A 277 23.53 6.40 15.23
CA GLN A 277 24.39 6.80 14.11
C GLN A 277 25.89 6.59 14.35
N SER A 278 26.28 6.37 15.60
CA SER A 278 27.68 6.26 15.98
C SER A 278 28.29 4.90 15.65
N VAL A 279 29.61 4.82 15.76
CA VAL A 279 30.36 3.55 15.71
C VAL A 279 30.06 2.62 16.89
N ASP A 280 29.46 3.16 17.96
CA ASP A 280 29.08 2.44 19.17
C ASP A 280 27.71 1.75 19.08
N ASN A 281 27.00 1.91 17.94
CA ASN A 281 25.72 1.27 17.70
C ASN A 281 25.83 -0.28 17.71
N ASN A 282 24.77 -0.94 18.16
CA ASN A 282 24.63 -2.39 18.11
C ASN A 282 23.25 -2.78 17.56
N ASP A 283 23.20 -3.59 16.51
CA ASP A 283 21.96 -3.98 15.83
C ASP A 283 21.25 -5.18 16.45
N LEU A 284 21.86 -5.83 17.44
CA LEU A 284 21.20 -6.81 18.32
C LEU A 284 20.35 -6.16 19.41
N LEU A 285 20.41 -4.82 19.50
CA LEU A 285 19.60 -4.03 20.42
C LEU A 285 18.37 -3.51 19.68
N SER A 286 17.22 -3.38 20.33
CA SER A 286 16.01 -2.74 19.78
C SER A 286 15.56 -1.61 20.69
N ILE A 287 15.15 -0.46 20.13
CA ILE A 287 14.65 0.69 20.89
C ILE A 287 13.30 1.13 20.34
N ARG A 288 12.32 1.23 21.25
CA ARG A 288 11.09 2.01 21.06
C ARG A 288 11.03 3.12 22.10
N PHE A 289 11.07 4.35 21.62
CA PHE A 289 10.97 5.58 22.40
C PHE A 289 9.51 6.06 22.42
N SER A 290 8.93 6.35 23.59
CA SER A 290 7.58 6.92 23.69
C SER A 290 7.60 8.42 23.48
N ILE A 291 6.72 8.97 22.65
CA ILE A 291 6.56 10.43 22.50
C ILE A 291 5.61 10.91 23.61
N SER A 292 6.16 11.50 24.68
CA SER A 292 5.39 11.91 25.86
C SER A 292 6.03 13.12 26.55
N THR A 293 5.29 13.78 27.44
CA THR A 293 5.83 14.81 28.34
C THR A 293 6.80 14.23 29.37
N LYS A 294 6.73 12.91 29.64
CA LYS A 294 7.73 12.14 30.38
C LYS A 294 8.10 10.89 29.58
N SER A 295 8.90 11.09 28.54
CA SER A 295 9.32 10.04 27.62
C SER A 295 10.15 8.96 28.30
N LYS A 296 10.08 7.75 27.76
CA LYS A 296 10.88 6.60 28.14
C LYS A 296 11.18 5.75 26.91
N MET A 297 12.22 4.96 27.00
CA MET A 297 12.55 3.93 26.02
C MET A 297 12.29 2.56 26.60
N LYS A 298 11.73 1.68 25.79
CA LYS A 298 11.71 0.25 26.04
C LYS A 298 12.40 -0.46 24.91
N GLY A 299 13.08 -1.54 25.24
CA GLY A 299 13.87 -2.26 24.28
C GLY A 299 14.32 -3.60 24.80
N PHE A 300 15.17 -4.22 24.00
CA PHE A 300 15.85 -5.45 24.38
C PHE A 300 17.19 -5.54 23.68
N VAL A 301 18.07 -6.41 24.19
CA VAL A 301 19.32 -6.80 23.55
C VAL A 301 19.31 -8.32 23.41
N TYR A 302 19.54 -8.85 22.22
CA TYR A 302 19.79 -10.28 22.04
C TYR A 302 21.13 -10.64 22.67
N GLY A 303 21.06 -11.22 23.87
CA GLY A 303 22.18 -11.48 24.75
C GLY A 303 21.72 -11.60 26.21
N SER A 304 22.46 -12.39 26.98
CA SER A 304 22.39 -12.40 28.44
C SER A 304 22.77 -11.04 29.04
N THR A 305 22.57 -10.87 30.35
CA THR A 305 22.84 -9.64 31.08
C THR A 305 24.32 -9.25 30.96
N SER A 306 25.23 -10.23 31.04
CA SER A 306 26.67 -10.00 30.90
C SER A 306 27.06 -9.58 29.48
N GLU A 307 26.48 -10.23 28.46
CA GLU A 307 26.71 -9.90 27.05
C GLU A 307 26.13 -8.52 26.68
N SER A 308 25.00 -8.15 27.29
CA SER A 308 24.28 -6.90 27.03
C SER A 308 24.87 -5.69 27.75
N ALA A 309 25.65 -5.91 28.82
CA ALA A 309 26.16 -4.86 29.69
C ALA A 309 26.95 -3.79 28.92
N ALA A 310 27.83 -4.21 28.01
CA ALA A 310 28.64 -3.28 27.22
C ALA A 310 27.78 -2.42 26.28
N SER A 311 26.82 -3.04 25.57
CA SER A 311 25.91 -2.35 24.64
C SER A 311 25.02 -1.34 25.36
N LEU A 312 24.43 -1.72 26.49
CA LEU A 312 23.59 -0.83 27.30
C LEU A 312 24.40 0.29 27.94
N ALA A 313 25.59 0.00 28.48
CA ALA A 313 26.50 1.02 29.00
C ALA A 313 26.92 2.00 27.90
N SER A 314 27.12 1.50 26.67
CA SER A 314 27.43 2.33 25.51
C SER A 314 26.31 3.32 25.19
N LEU A 315 25.06 2.83 25.06
CA LEU A 315 23.88 3.67 24.86
C LEU A 315 23.76 4.74 25.96
N MET A 316 23.90 4.34 27.24
CA MET A 316 23.75 5.27 28.37
C MET A 316 24.75 6.44 28.33
N LYS A 317 25.94 6.31 27.73
CA LYS A 317 26.91 7.42 27.58
C LYS A 317 26.40 8.57 26.71
N TYR A 318 25.44 8.30 25.84
CA TYR A 318 24.84 9.31 24.95
C TYR A 318 23.61 9.97 25.55
N LEU A 319 23.12 9.48 26.69
CA LEU A 319 21.87 9.94 27.30
C LEU A 319 22.14 10.91 28.46
N PRO A 320 21.18 11.77 28.80
CA PRO A 320 21.30 12.64 29.97
C PRO A 320 21.46 11.85 31.27
N ASP A 321 22.23 12.39 32.24
CA ASP A 321 22.45 11.78 33.56
C ASP A 321 21.17 11.50 34.37
N THR A 322 20.06 12.12 33.98
CA THR A 322 18.74 11.92 34.58
C THR A 322 18.05 10.62 34.11
N ALA A 323 18.58 9.97 33.08
CA ALA A 323 18.10 8.71 32.55
C ALA A 323 18.56 7.53 33.42
N VAL A 324 17.61 6.65 33.76
CA VAL A 324 17.84 5.49 34.61
C VAL A 324 17.50 4.22 33.83
N LEU A 325 18.46 3.30 33.75
CA LEU A 325 18.32 1.99 33.14
C LEU A 325 17.81 0.96 34.16
N THR A 326 16.77 0.21 33.80
CA THR A 326 16.40 -1.05 34.45
C THR A 326 16.36 -2.15 33.40
N SER A 327 16.74 -3.37 33.78
CA SER A 327 16.73 -4.51 32.87
C SER A 327 16.42 -5.81 33.59
N ASN A 328 15.90 -6.78 32.83
CA ASN A 328 15.65 -8.14 33.27
C ASN A 328 15.98 -9.10 32.12
N GLU A 329 16.54 -10.25 32.46
CA GLU A 329 16.91 -11.27 31.49
C GLU A 329 15.81 -12.33 31.35
N PHE A 330 15.52 -12.72 30.12
CA PHE A 330 14.54 -13.74 29.75
C PHE A 330 15.16 -14.71 28.75
N ASP A 331 14.52 -15.87 28.55
CA ASP A 331 14.77 -16.64 27.33
C ASP A 331 14.17 -15.91 26.12
N PHE A 332 14.63 -16.28 24.92
CA PHE A 332 14.20 -15.65 23.67
C PHE A 332 12.68 -15.57 23.52
N TRP A 333 11.97 -16.67 23.76
CA TRP A 333 10.54 -16.73 23.51
C TRP A 333 9.71 -15.99 24.55
N ALA A 334 10.09 -16.07 25.83
CA ALA A 334 9.49 -15.23 26.86
C ALA A 334 9.69 -13.74 26.57
N SER A 335 10.83 -13.35 26.01
CA SER A 335 11.06 -11.97 25.56
C SER A 335 10.19 -11.60 24.35
N GLU A 336 10.04 -12.49 23.37
CA GLU A 336 9.12 -12.28 22.25
C GLU A 336 7.68 -12.08 22.73
N ASP A 337 7.22 -12.82 23.75
CA ASP A 337 5.88 -12.63 24.34
C ASP A 337 5.73 -11.28 25.08
N ILE A 338 6.79 -10.77 25.70
CA ILE A 338 6.77 -9.42 26.31
C ILE A 338 6.72 -8.32 25.25
N THR A 339 7.43 -8.50 24.14
CA THR A 339 7.61 -7.47 23.10
C THR A 339 6.50 -7.52 22.04
N THR A 340 5.86 -8.68 21.89
CA THR A 340 4.68 -8.97 21.07
C THR A 340 3.62 -9.67 21.93
N PRO A 341 2.93 -8.93 22.83
CA PRO A 341 1.98 -9.52 23.77
C PRO A 341 0.91 -10.39 23.09
N GLY A 342 0.83 -11.65 23.52
CA GLY A 342 -0.12 -12.63 22.99
C GLY A 342 0.42 -13.48 21.84
N ILE A 343 1.71 -13.39 21.50
CA ILE A 343 2.32 -14.24 20.47
C ILE A 343 2.24 -15.72 20.87
N SER A 344 2.48 -16.06 22.14
CA SER A 344 2.44 -17.44 22.62
C SER A 344 1.01 -17.98 22.72
N THR A 345 0.06 -17.13 23.08
CA THR A 345 -1.35 -17.50 23.23
C THR A 345 -2.15 -17.39 21.93
N LYS A 346 -1.52 -16.91 20.85
CA LYS A 346 -2.16 -16.60 19.56
C LYS A 346 -3.37 -15.68 19.76
N GLY A 347 -3.21 -14.72 20.67
CA GLY A 347 -4.27 -13.82 21.09
C GLY A 347 -4.73 -12.91 19.96
N THR A 348 -6.01 -12.55 19.97
CA THR A 348 -6.61 -11.59 19.05
C THR A 348 -6.98 -10.30 19.77
N SER A 349 -6.70 -9.18 19.13
CA SER A 349 -7.06 -7.84 19.60
C SER A 349 -8.46 -7.50 19.13
N PRO A 350 -9.25 -6.77 19.94
CA PRO A 350 -10.57 -6.30 19.54
C PRO A 350 -10.49 -5.29 18.39
N ARG A 351 -11.64 -5.03 17.75
CA ARG A 351 -11.80 -3.90 16.84
C ARG A 351 -11.49 -2.59 17.56
N LEU A 352 -11.09 -1.58 16.78
CA LEU A 352 -10.74 -0.26 17.28
C LEU A 352 -11.33 0.83 16.39
N TYR A 353 -11.55 2.03 16.94
CA TYR A 353 -11.87 3.23 16.19
C TYR A 353 -10.71 4.21 16.34
N PHE A 354 -9.92 4.38 15.27
CA PHE A 354 -8.64 5.08 15.37
C PHE A 354 -8.18 5.67 14.03
N TYR A 355 -7.25 6.61 14.11
CA TYR A 355 -6.54 7.22 12.99
C TYR A 355 -5.04 7.18 13.29
N ILE A 356 -4.21 7.02 12.26
CA ILE A 356 -2.75 7.02 12.41
C ILE A 356 -2.09 7.76 11.25
N THR A 357 -0.92 8.30 11.53
CA THR A 357 0.03 8.76 10.51
C THR A 357 1.45 8.41 10.96
N ALA A 358 2.35 8.21 10.02
CA ALA A 358 3.73 7.85 10.32
C ALA A 358 4.67 8.32 9.22
N VAL A 359 5.88 8.73 9.61
CA VAL A 359 6.98 9.04 8.70
C VAL A 359 8.27 8.39 9.17
N THR A 360 9.20 8.18 8.24
CA THR A 360 10.59 7.85 8.58
C THR A 360 11.49 9.07 8.43
N VAL A 361 12.46 9.17 9.34
CA VAL A 361 13.59 10.12 9.27
C VAL A 361 14.77 9.39 8.68
N LYS A 362 15.51 10.05 7.79
CA LYS A 362 16.66 9.50 7.10
C LYS A 362 17.92 9.53 7.95
N ASN A 363 18.84 8.58 7.75
CA ASN A 363 20.14 8.59 8.42
C ASN A 363 21.06 9.67 7.84
N SER A 364 20.98 9.94 6.53
CA SER A 364 21.72 11.05 5.88
C SER A 364 21.33 12.44 6.39
N VAL A 365 20.07 12.63 6.78
CA VAL A 365 19.54 13.88 7.34
C VAL A 365 18.77 13.56 8.62
N PRO A 366 19.46 13.38 9.75
CA PRO A 366 18.84 13.05 11.03
C PRO A 366 18.14 14.28 11.64
N LEU A 367 17.38 14.08 12.73
CA LEU A 367 16.79 15.21 13.46
C LEU A 367 17.87 16.07 14.12
N ASP A 368 17.67 17.38 14.09
CA ASP A 368 18.39 18.35 14.90
C ASP A 368 17.54 18.82 16.09
N ASN A 369 18.03 19.79 16.85
CA ASN A 369 17.28 20.31 17.99
C ASN A 369 15.95 20.96 17.58
N SER A 370 15.91 21.69 16.46
CA SER A 370 14.71 22.40 16.03
C SER A 370 13.62 21.43 15.58
N THR A 371 13.97 20.48 14.74
CA THR A 371 13.04 19.46 14.20
C THR A 371 12.57 18.50 15.29
N ALA A 372 13.45 18.07 16.21
CA ALA A 372 13.02 17.30 17.37
C ALA A 372 12.13 18.11 18.33
N TRP A 373 12.44 19.39 18.54
CA TRP A 373 11.59 20.29 19.32
C TRP A 373 10.19 20.41 18.71
N ASP A 374 10.11 20.66 17.40
CA ASP A 374 8.84 20.77 16.66
C ASP A 374 8.02 19.48 16.72
N LEU A 375 8.68 18.31 16.67
CA LEU A 375 8.02 17.02 16.89
C LEU A 375 7.29 17.03 18.23
N PHE A 376 7.97 17.34 19.34
CA PHE A 376 7.36 17.32 20.67
C PHE A 376 6.28 18.41 20.84
N THR A 377 6.53 19.64 20.36
CA THR A 377 5.57 20.75 20.41
C THR A 377 4.26 20.37 19.73
N ASN A 378 4.33 19.74 18.57
CA ASN A 378 3.14 19.40 17.79
C ASN A 378 2.57 18.00 18.06
N THR A 379 3.11 17.28 19.06
CA THR A 379 2.61 15.96 19.48
C THR A 379 2.33 15.92 20.99
N ALA A 380 3.29 15.50 21.82
CA ALA A 380 3.13 15.31 23.25
C ALA A 380 2.75 16.58 24.03
N TYR A 381 3.15 17.75 23.53
CA TYR A 381 2.84 19.06 24.13
C TYR A 381 1.72 19.81 23.41
N ALA A 382 1.12 19.21 22.38
CA ALA A 382 -0.05 19.79 21.72
C ALA A 382 -1.28 19.78 22.65
N PRO A 383 -2.24 20.69 22.44
CA PRO A 383 -3.52 20.64 23.15
C PRO A 383 -4.20 19.27 23.01
N LYS A 384 -4.83 18.80 24.09
CA LYS A 384 -5.57 17.54 24.06
C LYS A 384 -6.76 17.66 23.13
N LEU A 385 -7.04 16.58 22.38
CA LEU A 385 -8.27 16.43 21.62
C LEU A 385 -9.46 16.26 22.57
N ALA A 386 -10.64 16.74 22.17
CA ALA A 386 -11.83 16.74 23.02
C ALA A 386 -12.49 15.35 23.12
N ASP A 387 -12.36 14.52 22.08
CA ASP A 387 -13.12 13.29 21.85
C ASP A 387 -12.24 12.06 21.56
N ALA A 388 -10.92 12.20 21.63
CA ALA A 388 -9.96 11.12 21.37
C ALA A 388 -8.70 11.26 22.23
N THR A 389 -7.97 10.16 22.41
CA THR A 389 -6.64 10.17 23.02
C THR A 389 -5.59 10.02 21.92
N ALA A 390 -4.60 10.92 21.91
CA ALA A 390 -3.45 10.84 21.03
C ALA A 390 -2.25 10.18 21.74
N SER A 391 -1.50 9.35 21.01
CA SER A 391 -0.25 8.78 21.48
C SER A 391 0.69 8.48 20.33
N GLY A 392 1.96 8.19 20.63
CA GLY A 392 2.88 7.78 19.60
C GLY A 392 4.23 7.34 20.14
N PHE A 393 5.04 6.85 19.22
CA PHE A 393 6.34 6.30 19.52
C PHE A 393 7.28 6.46 18.33
N ILE A 394 8.57 6.35 18.62
CA ILE A 394 9.65 6.35 17.66
C ILE A 394 10.36 5.02 17.80
N ASP A 395 10.36 4.22 16.75
CA ASP A 395 11.23 3.06 16.67
C ASP A 395 12.57 3.49 16.06
N VAL A 396 13.67 3.13 16.71
CA VAL A 396 15.00 3.25 16.09
C VAL A 396 15.10 2.13 15.06
N TRP A 397 15.23 2.52 13.81
CA TRP A 397 15.32 1.60 12.68
C TRP A 397 16.76 1.37 12.26
N GLY A 398 17.53 2.45 12.17
CA GLY A 398 18.88 2.44 11.60
C GLY A 398 19.80 1.37 12.20
N GLY A 399 20.86 1.07 11.46
CA GLY A 399 21.78 -0.01 11.80
C GLY A 399 22.54 -0.52 10.59
N GLU A 400 23.44 -1.49 10.80
CA GLU A 400 24.23 -2.13 9.75
C GLU A 400 23.34 -2.72 8.65
N PHE A 401 22.23 -3.36 9.04
CA PHE A 401 21.28 -3.87 8.05
C PHE A 401 20.80 -2.76 7.12
N THR A 402 20.23 -1.67 7.65
CA THR A 402 19.74 -0.57 6.82
C THR A 402 20.83 0.03 5.94
N LYS A 403 22.06 0.18 6.46
CA LYS A 403 23.20 0.69 5.66
C LYS A 403 23.55 -0.20 4.46
N SER A 404 23.23 -1.49 4.54
CA SER A 404 23.47 -2.48 3.48
C SER A 404 22.33 -2.62 2.47
N VAL A 405 21.15 -2.08 2.77
CA VAL A 405 20.00 -2.12 1.84
C VAL A 405 20.31 -1.20 0.67
N ALA A 406 20.54 -1.77 -0.50
CA ALA A 406 20.71 -0.98 -1.71
C ALA A 406 19.36 -0.36 -2.14
N ALA A 407 19.40 0.93 -2.48
CA ALA A 407 18.30 1.65 -3.10
C ALA A 407 17.72 0.82 -4.26
N ASP A 408 16.40 0.77 -4.36
CA ASP A 408 15.66 0.27 -5.53
C ASP A 408 15.78 -1.26 -5.77
N THR A 409 16.26 -2.03 -4.79
CA THR A 409 16.25 -3.51 -4.78
C THR A 409 14.84 -4.12 -4.64
N SER A 410 13.90 -3.33 -4.14
CA SER A 410 12.47 -3.60 -4.09
C SER A 410 11.69 -2.34 -4.48
N ALA A 411 10.37 -2.45 -4.65
CA ALA A 411 9.55 -1.29 -4.95
C ALA A 411 9.57 -0.24 -3.84
N TRP A 412 9.56 -0.69 -2.57
CA TRP A 412 9.56 0.20 -1.41
C TRP A 412 10.95 0.78 -1.13
N LYS A 413 11.06 2.10 -1.11
CA LYS A 413 12.31 2.81 -0.88
C LYS A 413 12.55 3.06 0.61
N HIS A 414 13.43 2.27 1.21
CA HIS A 414 13.65 2.25 2.66
C HIS A 414 15.12 2.07 3.08
N ASP A 415 16.05 2.25 2.14
CA ASP A 415 17.50 2.06 2.24
C ASP A 415 18.20 2.96 3.28
N ASP A 416 17.68 4.16 3.55
CA ASP A 416 18.33 5.13 4.42
C ASP A 416 17.49 5.50 5.66
N ASN A 417 16.63 4.61 6.15
CA ASN A 417 15.78 4.91 7.32
C ASN A 417 16.54 4.83 8.65
N LEU A 418 16.47 5.90 9.46
CA LEU A 418 17.04 5.96 10.81
C LEU A 418 15.97 5.79 11.91
N LEU A 419 14.88 6.55 11.81
CA LEU A 419 13.79 6.53 12.79
C LEU A 419 12.47 6.26 12.08
N LEU A 420 11.58 5.49 12.70
CA LEU A 420 10.16 5.39 12.33
C LEU A 420 9.33 6.10 13.40
N ILE A 421 8.74 7.24 13.04
CA ILE A 421 7.93 8.05 13.93
C ILE A 421 6.46 7.77 13.60
N ARG A 422 5.70 7.31 14.58
CA ARG A 422 4.25 7.09 14.46
C ARG A 422 3.48 7.94 15.47
N TRP A 423 2.41 8.55 15.00
CA TRP A 423 1.45 9.29 15.81
C TRP A 423 0.03 8.77 15.53
N ASP A 424 -0.71 8.46 16.59
CA ASP A 424 -2.03 7.84 16.54
C ASP A 424 -3.04 8.58 17.41
N MET A 425 -4.31 8.42 17.06
CA MET A 425 -5.46 8.82 17.87
C MET A 425 -6.48 7.71 17.92
N ARG A 426 -7.12 7.52 19.07
CA ARG A 426 -8.12 6.46 19.28
C ARG A 426 -9.15 6.86 20.32
N THR A 427 -10.33 6.24 20.21
CA THR A 427 -11.34 6.23 21.27
C THR A 427 -11.16 4.99 22.17
N PRO A 428 -11.81 4.96 23.36
CA PRO A 428 -11.71 3.82 24.27
C PRO A 428 -12.30 2.51 23.73
N THR A 429 -13.31 2.61 22.85
CA THR A 429 -14.05 1.47 22.29
C THR A 429 -14.31 1.70 20.80
N TYR A 430 -14.50 0.62 20.04
CA TYR A 430 -14.61 0.69 18.58
C TYR A 430 -15.90 1.36 18.06
N ASP A 431 -16.91 1.49 18.91
CA ASP A 431 -18.24 2.01 18.59
C ASP A 431 -18.40 3.50 18.92
N VAL A 432 -17.36 4.13 19.48
CA VAL A 432 -17.31 5.57 19.75
C VAL A 432 -16.49 6.25 18.67
N SER A 433 -17.09 7.20 17.95
CA SER A 433 -16.42 8.01 16.94
C SER A 433 -15.81 9.29 17.51
N PHE A 434 -14.86 9.86 16.76
CA PHE A 434 -14.38 11.23 16.93
C PHE A 434 -14.68 12.03 15.65
N ALA A 435 -14.69 13.36 15.77
CA ALA A 435 -14.96 14.26 14.66
C ALA A 435 -13.82 14.29 13.63
N ASP A 436 -14.14 14.55 12.36
CA ASP A 436 -13.14 14.77 11.31
C ASP A 436 -12.21 15.95 11.64
N SER A 437 -12.68 16.96 12.36
CA SER A 437 -11.87 18.08 12.83
C SER A 437 -10.77 17.64 13.81
N SER A 438 -10.98 16.57 14.59
CA SER A 438 -9.95 15.98 15.45
C SER A 438 -8.87 15.29 14.60
N ILE A 439 -9.25 14.65 13.49
CA ILE A 439 -8.32 14.13 12.48
C ILE A 439 -7.48 15.25 11.89
N THR A 440 -8.13 16.32 11.41
CA THR A 440 -7.46 17.48 10.85
C THR A 440 -6.48 18.10 11.83
N THR A 441 -6.91 18.34 13.08
CA THR A 441 -6.07 18.96 14.12
C THR A 441 -4.81 18.12 14.40
N LEU A 442 -4.97 16.81 14.59
CA LEU A 442 -3.84 15.92 14.85
C LEU A 442 -2.89 15.81 13.66
N ARG A 443 -3.45 15.65 12.45
CA ARG A 443 -2.67 15.50 11.22
C ARG A 443 -1.91 16.79 10.92
N GLU A 444 -2.56 17.95 10.92
CA GLU A 444 -1.90 19.24 10.69
C GLU A 444 -0.81 19.53 11.73
N GLY A 445 -1.04 19.19 12.99
CA GLY A 445 0.00 19.24 14.02
C GLY A 445 1.20 18.38 13.64
N PHE A 446 1.00 17.09 13.39
CA PHE A 446 2.08 16.18 13.04
C PHE A 446 2.85 16.62 11.78
N PHE A 447 2.14 17.12 10.76
CA PHE A 447 2.77 17.56 9.51
C PHE A 447 3.53 18.89 9.61
N LYS A 448 3.28 19.74 10.62
CA LYS A 448 4.18 20.88 10.90
C LYS A 448 5.60 20.41 11.20
N PHE A 449 5.75 19.32 11.96
CA PHE A 449 7.06 18.70 12.18
C PHE A 449 7.64 18.15 10.87
N VAL A 450 6.82 17.49 10.05
CA VAL A 450 7.26 16.96 8.75
C VAL A 450 7.75 18.09 7.83
N ASP A 451 7.06 19.22 7.82
CA ASP A 451 7.42 20.41 7.06
C ASP A 451 8.75 21.01 7.57
N SER A 452 8.91 21.14 8.90
CA SER A 452 10.20 21.56 9.50
C SER A 452 11.33 20.60 9.13
N TYR A 453 11.08 19.30 9.10
CA TYR A 453 12.07 18.30 8.70
C TYR A 453 12.44 18.43 7.21
N LYS A 454 11.46 18.63 6.32
CA LYS A 454 11.71 18.93 4.90
C LYS A 454 12.51 20.22 4.72
N ALA A 455 12.17 21.26 5.47
CA ALA A 455 12.89 22.55 5.43
C ALA A 455 14.35 22.42 5.88
N ALA A 456 14.66 21.47 6.76
CA ALA A 456 16.02 21.12 7.16
C ALA A 456 16.77 20.24 6.12
N GLY A 457 16.17 19.99 4.95
CA GLY A 457 16.73 19.15 3.88
C GLY A 457 16.37 17.66 3.98
N GLY A 458 15.49 17.29 4.90
CA GLY A 458 15.03 15.92 5.08
C GLY A 458 14.08 15.46 3.96
N SER A 459 14.09 14.16 3.68
CA SER A 459 13.14 13.51 2.76
C SER A 459 12.37 12.44 3.52
N PRO A 460 11.17 12.76 4.07
CA PRO A 460 10.41 11.79 4.86
C PRO A 460 10.01 10.59 4.01
N GLY A 461 10.18 9.39 4.58
CA GLY A 461 9.58 8.17 4.04
C GLY A 461 8.45 7.68 4.93
N THR A 462 8.07 6.40 4.83
CA THR A 462 7.15 5.76 5.79
C THR A 462 7.28 4.24 5.82
N LEU A 463 6.59 3.60 6.75
CA LEU A 463 6.32 2.16 6.71
C LEU A 463 4.98 1.94 6.00
N ILE A 464 4.96 1.16 4.90
CA ILE A 464 3.76 0.97 4.06
C ILE A 464 2.53 0.54 4.86
N THR A 465 2.70 -0.35 5.83
CA THR A 465 1.60 -0.83 6.69
C THR A 465 1.05 0.25 7.64
N TYR A 466 1.74 1.37 7.79
CA TYR A 466 1.35 2.55 8.59
C TYR A 466 1.04 3.78 7.72
N ARG A 467 0.80 3.60 6.41
CA ARG A 467 0.52 4.73 5.54
C ARG A 467 -0.71 5.52 5.99
N ASP A 468 -0.62 6.84 5.91
CA ASP A 468 -1.73 7.74 6.22
C ASP A 468 -2.79 7.64 5.12
N GLU A 469 -4.02 7.30 5.49
CA GLU A 469 -5.08 7.12 4.51
C GLU A 469 -5.55 8.43 3.86
N LYS A 470 -5.12 9.59 4.37
CA LYS A 470 -5.41 10.91 3.80
C LYS A 470 -4.38 11.38 2.78
N TRP A 471 -3.29 10.63 2.55
CA TRP A 471 -2.34 10.98 1.48
C TRP A 471 -2.95 10.92 0.09
N SER A 472 -2.53 11.87 -0.73
CA SER A 472 -2.62 11.84 -2.18
C SER A 472 -1.73 10.75 -2.79
N ILE A 473 -1.95 10.43 -4.06
CA ILE A 473 -1.08 9.50 -4.78
C ILE A 473 0.33 10.07 -4.96
N ASP A 474 0.49 11.39 -5.03
CA ASP A 474 1.79 12.04 -5.17
C ASP A 474 2.61 11.93 -3.87
N GLU A 475 1.97 12.12 -2.71
CA GLU A 475 2.61 11.85 -1.40
C GLU A 475 2.98 10.37 -1.25
N VAL A 476 2.15 9.46 -1.76
CA VAL A 476 2.49 8.02 -1.79
C VAL A 476 3.69 7.74 -2.70
N ALA A 477 3.72 8.36 -3.89
CA ALA A 477 4.85 8.26 -4.81
C ALA A 477 6.13 8.80 -4.16
N GLU A 478 6.08 9.93 -3.47
CA GLU A 478 7.21 10.56 -2.78
C GLU A 478 7.68 9.71 -1.57
N TYR A 479 6.79 9.41 -0.62
CA TYR A 479 7.18 8.87 0.69
C TYR A 479 7.36 7.35 0.72
N ILE A 480 6.75 6.61 -0.20
CA ILE A 480 6.86 5.15 -0.23
C ILE A 480 7.87 4.70 -1.28
N TYR A 481 7.80 5.25 -2.49
CA TYR A 481 8.51 4.69 -3.63
C TYR A 481 9.69 5.56 -4.08
N GLY A 482 9.58 6.88 -3.97
CA GLY A 482 10.41 7.82 -4.72
C GLY A 482 10.09 7.79 -6.23
N GLY A 483 10.42 8.88 -6.94
CA GLY A 483 10.00 9.08 -8.34
C GLY A 483 10.34 7.91 -9.29
N GLY A 484 11.59 7.40 -9.24
CA GLY A 484 12.02 6.32 -10.13
C GLY A 484 11.31 4.97 -9.90
N ASN A 485 11.07 4.58 -8.64
CA ASN A 485 10.38 3.32 -8.35
C ASN A 485 8.89 3.43 -8.62
N PHE A 486 8.29 4.60 -8.37
CA PHE A 486 6.88 4.83 -8.71
C PHE A 486 6.65 4.69 -10.23
N GLU A 487 7.49 5.31 -11.06
CA GLU A 487 7.42 5.16 -12.52
C GLU A 487 7.59 3.70 -12.97
N ARG A 488 8.52 2.96 -12.36
CA ARG A 488 8.71 1.52 -12.64
C ARG A 488 7.47 0.71 -12.25
N LEU A 489 6.89 0.99 -11.09
CA LEU A 489 5.64 0.35 -10.65
C LEU A 489 4.49 0.62 -11.62
N GLN A 490 4.36 1.83 -12.15
CA GLN A 490 3.32 2.13 -13.14
C GLN A 490 3.52 1.34 -14.44
N LYS A 491 4.76 1.14 -14.90
CA LYS A 491 5.07 0.28 -16.07
C LYS A 491 4.67 -1.17 -15.82
N ILE A 492 5.06 -1.72 -14.67
CA ILE A 492 4.69 -3.08 -14.25
C ILE A 492 3.16 -3.21 -14.16
N LYS A 493 2.50 -2.22 -13.56
CA LYS A 493 1.04 -2.16 -13.44
C LYS A 493 0.38 -2.19 -14.82
N THR A 494 0.86 -1.41 -15.78
CA THR A 494 0.34 -1.42 -17.16
C THR A 494 0.51 -2.77 -17.85
N GLU A 495 1.55 -3.53 -17.53
CA GLU A 495 1.76 -4.88 -18.07
C GLU A 495 0.82 -5.91 -17.47
N PHE A 496 0.74 -5.96 -16.13
CA PHE A 496 0.05 -7.05 -15.42
C PHE A 496 -1.41 -6.76 -15.08
N ASP A 497 -1.80 -5.49 -14.98
CA ASP A 497 -3.16 -5.05 -14.67
C ASP A 497 -3.52 -3.72 -15.38
N PRO A 498 -3.58 -3.70 -16.73
CA PRO A 498 -3.88 -2.50 -17.52
C PRO A 498 -5.31 -1.96 -17.34
N SER A 499 -6.24 -2.78 -16.83
CA SER A 499 -7.60 -2.36 -16.48
C SER A 499 -7.71 -1.85 -15.04
N GLU A 500 -6.60 -1.84 -14.31
CA GLU A 500 -6.51 -1.42 -12.91
C GLU A 500 -7.51 -2.17 -12.03
N MET A 501 -7.74 -3.47 -12.29
CA MET A 501 -8.62 -4.34 -11.50
C MET A 501 -8.34 -4.24 -10.00
N PHE A 502 -7.06 -4.17 -9.61
CA PHE A 502 -6.65 -4.12 -8.21
C PHE A 502 -6.55 -2.71 -7.62
N ASN A 503 -7.10 -1.68 -8.30
CA ASN A 503 -7.13 -0.31 -7.78
C ASN A 503 -8.44 -0.01 -7.04
N THR A 504 -8.63 -0.66 -5.90
CA THR A 504 -9.75 -0.42 -4.98
C THR A 504 -9.45 0.65 -3.93
N ASP A 505 -8.42 1.44 -4.14
CA ASP A 505 -7.87 2.37 -3.17
C ASP A 505 -7.42 3.65 -3.89
N PRO A 506 -7.77 4.88 -3.41
CA PRO A 506 -7.31 6.13 -4.03
C PRO A 506 -5.77 6.27 -4.08
N GLN A 507 -5.06 5.51 -3.26
CA GLN A 507 -3.60 5.47 -3.19
C GLN A 507 -2.98 4.29 -3.94
N ALA A 508 -3.78 3.47 -4.65
CA ALA A 508 -3.26 2.37 -5.44
C ALA A 508 -2.44 2.88 -6.63
N ILE A 509 -1.43 2.10 -7.04
CA ILE A 509 -0.59 2.46 -8.18
C ILE A 509 -1.45 2.49 -9.44
N PRO A 510 -1.61 3.63 -10.11
CA PRO A 510 -2.31 3.66 -11.39
C PRO A 510 -1.47 2.94 -12.42
N ALA A 511 -2.12 2.27 -13.36
CA ALA A 511 -1.43 1.94 -14.60
C ALA A 511 -0.96 3.27 -15.20
N LEU A 512 0.13 3.27 -15.96
CA LEU A 512 0.24 4.30 -16.96
C LEU A 512 -1.05 4.20 -17.75
N THR A 513 -1.88 5.25 -17.68
CA THR A 513 -2.95 5.42 -18.65
C THR A 513 -2.28 5.09 -19.98
N ALA A 514 -2.93 4.29 -20.84
CA ALA A 514 -2.61 4.41 -22.25
C ALA A 514 -2.80 5.90 -22.47
N THR A 515 -1.69 6.65 -22.47
CA THR A 515 -1.69 8.10 -22.35
C THR A 515 -2.81 8.51 -23.24
N SER A 516 -3.80 9.27 -22.72
CA SER A 516 -4.81 9.88 -23.58
C SER A 516 -4.03 10.24 -24.82
N THR A 517 -4.29 9.54 -25.92
CA THR A 517 -3.38 9.65 -27.06
C THR A 517 -3.31 11.13 -27.37
N HIS A 518 -2.25 11.64 -27.99
CA HIS A 518 -2.24 13.07 -28.31
C HIS A 518 -3.54 13.49 -29.03
N TYR A 519 -4.18 12.54 -29.73
CA TYR A 519 -5.55 12.61 -30.23
C TYR A 519 -6.62 12.81 -29.16
N GLN A 520 -6.71 11.94 -28.15
CA GLN A 520 -7.67 12.08 -27.05
C GLN A 520 -7.41 13.31 -26.16
N VAL A 521 -6.15 13.73 -26.00
CA VAL A 521 -5.82 15.00 -25.31
C VAL A 521 -6.39 16.19 -26.06
N LEU A 522 -6.28 16.18 -27.39
CA LEU A 522 -6.95 17.14 -28.26
C LEU A 522 -8.43 16.78 -28.53
N GLN A 523 -9.00 15.81 -27.82
CA GLN A 523 -10.39 15.39 -27.97
C GLN A 523 -10.78 15.11 -29.43
N PHE A 524 -9.92 14.37 -30.15
CA PHE A 524 -10.24 13.69 -31.40
C PHE A 524 -10.73 12.27 -31.11
N ASP A 525 -11.72 11.83 -31.88
CA ASP A 525 -12.42 10.56 -31.65
C ASP A 525 -11.53 9.33 -31.95
N ASP A 526 -10.68 9.43 -32.97
CA ASP A 526 -9.79 8.34 -33.40
C ASP A 526 -8.35 8.82 -33.66
N PRO A 527 -7.34 7.96 -33.41
CA PRO A 527 -5.97 8.22 -33.81
C PRO A 527 -5.79 7.96 -35.30
N VAL A 528 -6.17 8.95 -36.10
CA VAL A 528 -5.96 9.01 -37.56
C VAL A 528 -5.09 10.22 -37.91
N PHE A 529 -4.46 10.23 -39.08
CA PHE A 529 -3.70 11.40 -39.49
C PHE A 529 -4.61 12.63 -39.61
N THR A 530 -4.30 13.68 -38.84
CA THR A 530 -5.15 14.87 -38.69
C THR A 530 -4.36 16.09 -39.14
N GLY A 531 -4.90 16.84 -40.11
CA GLY A 531 -4.20 17.98 -40.69
C GLY A 531 -3.84 19.07 -39.67
N ALA A 532 -2.65 19.68 -39.81
CA ALA A 532 -2.10 20.65 -38.87
C ALA A 532 -3.04 21.83 -38.55
N GLN A 533 -3.87 22.29 -39.50
CA GLN A 533 -4.85 23.36 -39.23
C GLN A 533 -5.95 22.92 -38.25
N GLN A 534 -6.41 21.67 -38.34
CA GLN A 534 -7.43 21.11 -37.46
C GLN A 534 -6.86 20.92 -36.04
N VAL A 535 -5.62 20.43 -35.95
CA VAL A 535 -4.86 20.32 -34.70
C VAL A 535 -4.68 21.69 -34.03
N ARG A 536 -4.25 22.72 -34.78
CA ARG A 536 -4.10 24.10 -34.28
C ARG A 536 -5.40 24.69 -33.76
N ARG A 537 -6.51 24.51 -34.48
CA ARG A 537 -7.81 25.00 -34.07
C ARG A 537 -8.23 24.37 -32.75
N ARG A 538 -8.09 23.04 -32.66
CA ARG A 538 -8.49 22.29 -31.48
C ARG A 538 -7.65 22.59 -30.25
N TYR A 539 -6.33 22.74 -30.43
CA TYR A 539 -5.43 23.21 -29.38
C TYR A 539 -5.87 24.57 -28.84
N LYS A 540 -6.16 25.55 -29.70
CA LYS A 540 -6.60 26.89 -29.26
C LYS A 540 -7.88 26.85 -28.43
N ASP A 541 -8.87 26.06 -28.86
CA ASP A 541 -10.16 25.95 -28.18
C ASP A 541 -9.99 25.36 -26.76
N LEU A 542 -9.11 24.38 -26.61
CA LEU A 542 -8.85 23.70 -25.33
C LEU A 542 -7.88 24.50 -24.44
N ALA A 543 -6.86 25.14 -25.02
CA ALA A 543 -5.83 25.88 -24.30
C ALA A 543 -6.44 27.00 -23.47
N ILE A 544 -7.47 27.67 -23.97
CA ILE A 544 -8.18 28.74 -23.24
C ILE A 544 -8.82 28.21 -21.93
N LEU A 545 -9.23 26.95 -21.89
CA LEU A 545 -9.90 26.34 -20.73
C LEU A 545 -8.92 25.95 -19.62
N VAL A 546 -7.67 25.63 -19.97
CA VAL A 546 -6.67 25.09 -19.05
C VAL A 546 -5.45 25.98 -18.86
N HIS A 547 -5.37 27.13 -19.54
CA HIS A 547 -4.23 28.05 -19.42
C HIS A 547 -4.02 28.48 -17.96
N PRO A 548 -2.79 28.39 -17.40
CA PRO A 548 -2.50 28.74 -16.01
C PRO A 548 -2.94 30.14 -15.60
N ASP A 549 -2.75 31.13 -16.49
CA ASP A 549 -3.21 32.51 -16.24
C ASP A 549 -4.73 32.70 -16.18
N LYS A 550 -5.50 31.75 -16.76
CA LYS A 550 -6.96 31.84 -16.87
C LYS A 550 -7.70 30.81 -16.01
N ASN A 551 -7.01 29.78 -15.54
CA ASN A 551 -7.56 28.70 -14.74
C ASN A 551 -6.67 28.46 -13.51
N ARG A 552 -7.18 28.83 -12.33
CA ARG A 552 -6.46 28.69 -11.03
C ARG A 552 -6.68 27.34 -10.34
N SER A 553 -7.24 26.35 -11.03
CA SER A 553 -7.39 25.01 -10.46
C SER A 553 -6.03 24.33 -10.28
N ALA A 554 -5.90 23.51 -9.23
CA ALA A 554 -4.65 22.83 -8.87
C ALA A 554 -4.07 21.88 -9.94
N GLY A 555 -4.79 21.64 -11.05
CA GLY A 555 -4.34 20.80 -12.17
C GLY A 555 -4.23 21.52 -13.53
N ALA A 556 -4.45 22.84 -13.58
CA ALA A 556 -4.48 23.60 -14.84
C ALA A 556 -3.12 23.58 -15.55
N GLU A 557 -2.02 23.74 -14.82
CA GLU A 557 -0.66 23.73 -15.36
C GLU A 557 -0.29 22.38 -15.99
N ALA A 558 -0.51 21.29 -15.25
CA ALA A 558 -0.30 19.93 -15.77
C ALA A 558 -1.22 19.61 -16.96
N ALA A 559 -2.45 20.12 -16.98
CA ALA A 559 -3.36 19.96 -18.12
C ALA A 559 -2.90 20.76 -19.35
N PHE A 560 -2.41 21.98 -19.16
CA PHE A 560 -1.88 22.82 -20.23
C PHE A 560 -0.59 22.27 -20.83
N GLN A 561 0.30 21.71 -20.00
CA GLN A 561 1.53 21.06 -20.45
C GLN A 561 1.21 19.85 -21.33
N ARG A 562 0.35 18.93 -20.85
CA ARG A 562 -0.10 17.76 -21.63
C ARG A 562 -0.76 18.15 -22.96
N LEU A 563 -1.55 19.22 -22.96
CA LEU A 563 -2.20 19.74 -24.15
C LEU A 563 -1.18 20.29 -25.17
N SER A 564 -0.11 20.92 -24.68
CA SER A 564 0.95 21.50 -25.52
C SER A 564 1.84 20.41 -26.13
N GLU A 565 2.22 19.39 -25.36
CA GLU A 565 2.94 18.22 -25.86
C GLU A 565 2.13 17.49 -26.95
N ALA A 566 0.82 17.34 -26.76
CA ALA A 566 -0.06 16.76 -27.77
C ALA A 566 -0.16 17.59 -29.05
N TYR A 567 -0.17 18.92 -28.91
CA TYR A 567 -0.16 19.82 -30.05
C TYR A 567 1.14 19.74 -30.84
N GLU A 568 2.29 19.77 -30.17
CA GLU A 568 3.61 19.70 -30.82
C GLU A 568 3.78 18.40 -31.61
N CYS A 569 3.37 17.27 -31.03
CA CYS A 569 3.43 15.99 -31.71
C CYS A 569 2.50 15.90 -32.92
N LEU A 570 1.26 16.40 -32.82
CA LEU A 570 0.25 16.21 -33.87
C LEU A 570 0.26 17.29 -34.95
N VAL A 571 0.85 18.46 -34.71
CA VAL A 571 0.93 19.54 -35.70
C VAL A 571 2.06 19.30 -36.71
N ASP A 572 3.09 18.57 -36.29
CA ASP A 572 4.19 18.12 -37.15
C ASP A 572 3.82 16.81 -37.85
N GLN A 573 3.93 16.80 -39.18
CA GLN A 573 3.47 15.66 -39.98
C GLN A 573 4.36 14.42 -39.82
N VAL A 574 5.64 14.59 -39.51
CA VAL A 574 6.59 13.47 -39.34
C VAL A 574 6.35 12.84 -37.97
N LEU A 575 6.33 13.64 -36.91
CA LEU A 575 6.07 13.18 -35.55
C LEU A 575 4.69 12.52 -35.43
N GLN A 576 3.66 13.10 -36.07
CA GLN A 576 2.32 12.52 -36.10
C GLN A 576 2.29 11.13 -36.74
N ARG A 577 3.04 10.91 -37.84
CA ARG A 577 3.09 9.60 -38.52
C ARG A 577 3.81 8.56 -37.68
N GLU A 578 4.92 8.92 -37.04
CA GLU A 578 5.65 8.04 -36.13
C GLU A 578 4.79 7.67 -34.91
N TYR A 579 4.11 8.67 -34.33
CA TYR A 579 3.22 8.48 -33.20
C TYR A 579 2.02 7.57 -33.53
N LEU A 580 1.38 7.76 -34.68
CA LEU A 580 0.29 6.90 -35.16
C LEU A 580 0.71 5.43 -35.26
N HIS A 581 1.93 5.16 -35.71
CA HIS A 581 2.45 3.80 -35.81
C HIS A 581 2.53 3.12 -34.43
N VAL A 582 3.03 3.85 -33.42
CA VAL A 582 3.13 3.37 -32.03
C VAL A 582 1.75 3.14 -31.41
N VAL A 583 0.81 4.08 -31.60
CA VAL A 583 -0.56 3.99 -31.08
C VAL A 583 -1.31 2.81 -31.71
N CYS A 584 -1.18 2.60 -33.03
CA CYS A 584 -1.77 1.44 -33.70
C CYS A 584 -1.23 0.11 -33.16
N CYS A 585 0.07 0.00 -32.87
CA CYS A 585 0.64 -1.21 -32.26
C CYS A 585 0.08 -1.47 -30.84
N MET A 586 -0.07 -0.42 -30.02
CA MET A 586 -0.71 -0.53 -28.70
C MET A 586 -2.18 -0.99 -28.79
N LEU A 587 -2.95 -0.41 -29.71
CA LEU A 587 -4.36 -0.75 -29.91
C LEU A 587 -4.56 -2.14 -30.54
N CYS A 588 -3.64 -2.59 -31.41
CA CYS A 588 -3.67 -3.95 -31.96
C CYS A 588 -3.42 -5.01 -30.89
N ARG A 589 -2.50 -4.77 -29.94
CA ARG A 589 -2.28 -5.68 -28.79
C ARG A 589 -3.52 -5.80 -27.91
N ARG A 590 -4.30 -4.73 -27.74
CA ARG A 590 -5.61 -4.78 -27.04
C ARG A 590 -6.65 -5.65 -27.76
N LYS A 591 -6.75 -5.60 -29.09
CA LYS A 591 -7.71 -6.43 -29.86
C LYS A 591 -7.39 -7.93 -29.84
N PHE A 592 -6.14 -8.32 -29.60
CA PHE A 592 -5.77 -9.74 -29.45
C PHE A 592 -6.15 -10.33 -28.08
N LEU A 593 -6.48 -9.50 -27.09
CA LEU A 593 -6.90 -9.92 -25.75
C LEU A 593 -8.41 -10.17 -25.61
N SER A 594 -9.22 -9.90 -26.65
CA SER A 594 -10.61 -10.37 -26.70
C SER A 594 -10.67 -11.78 -27.33
N SER A 595 -11.33 -12.71 -26.65
CA SER A 595 -11.39 -14.15 -26.99
C SER A 595 -11.76 -14.42 -28.45
N GLU A 596 -12.62 -13.60 -29.05
CA GLU A 596 -13.06 -13.78 -30.44
C GLU A 596 -11.97 -13.62 -31.50
N ALA A 597 -10.94 -12.79 -31.27
CA ALA A 597 -9.87 -12.60 -32.25
C ALA A 597 -8.89 -13.79 -32.25
N LEU A 598 -8.61 -14.33 -31.06
CA LEU A 598 -7.79 -15.53 -30.89
C LEU A 598 -8.45 -16.76 -31.51
N ASP A 599 -9.78 -16.89 -31.36
CA ASP A 599 -10.55 -17.98 -31.97
C ASP A 599 -10.64 -17.86 -33.49
N ARG A 600 -10.81 -16.64 -34.03
CA ARG A 600 -10.74 -16.39 -35.48
C ARG A 600 -9.35 -16.65 -36.06
N HIS A 601 -8.28 -16.34 -35.33
CA HIS A 601 -6.90 -16.62 -35.75
C HIS A 601 -6.58 -18.11 -35.70
N LYS A 602 -7.03 -18.83 -34.65
CA LYS A 602 -6.92 -20.30 -34.55
C LYS A 602 -7.73 -21.00 -35.64
N ALA A 603 -8.92 -20.50 -35.98
CA ALA A 603 -9.74 -21.01 -37.07
C ALA A 603 -9.09 -20.80 -38.44
N ARG A 604 -8.52 -19.60 -38.70
CA ARG A 604 -7.79 -19.30 -39.95
C ARG A 604 -6.51 -20.11 -40.10
N SER A 605 -5.75 -20.29 -39.02
CA SER A 605 -4.53 -21.12 -39.03
C SER A 605 -4.84 -22.61 -39.24
N LYS A 606 -5.95 -23.13 -38.67
CA LYS A 606 -6.43 -24.48 -38.98
C LYS A 606 -6.87 -24.64 -40.43
N LEU A 607 -7.53 -23.64 -41.02
CA LEU A 607 -7.91 -23.64 -42.44
C LEU A 607 -6.68 -23.59 -43.37
N HIS A 608 -5.65 -22.83 -43.00
CA HIS A 608 -4.41 -22.72 -43.76
C HIS A 608 -3.60 -24.02 -43.72
N LEU A 609 -3.49 -24.66 -42.55
CA LEU A 609 -2.85 -25.98 -42.39
C LEU A 609 -3.59 -27.09 -43.14
N ALA A 610 -4.94 -27.06 -43.17
CA ALA A 610 -5.73 -28.00 -43.94
C ALA A 610 -5.54 -27.83 -45.47
N ASN A 611 -5.45 -26.59 -45.95
CA ASN A 611 -5.23 -26.29 -47.38
C ASN A 611 -3.80 -26.63 -47.86
N VAL A 612 -2.80 -26.51 -46.99
CA VAL A 612 -1.42 -26.91 -47.29
C VAL A 612 -1.27 -28.44 -47.32
N GLN A 613 -2.08 -29.18 -46.53
CA GLN A 613 -2.10 -30.65 -46.57
C GLN A 613 -2.87 -31.23 -47.77
N THR A 614 -3.89 -30.55 -48.29
CA THR A 614 -4.59 -30.97 -49.51
C THR A 614 -3.77 -30.68 -50.79
N GLN A 615 -2.99 -29.60 -50.85
CA GLN A 615 -2.10 -29.33 -52.00
C GLN A 615 -0.91 -30.30 -52.10
N LYS A 616 -0.46 -30.91 -50.99
CA LYS A 616 0.61 -31.94 -51.03
C LYS A 616 0.13 -33.33 -51.48
N LYS A 617 -1.18 -33.57 -51.61
CA LYS A 617 -1.75 -34.86 -52.07
C LYS A 617 -2.12 -34.89 -53.56
N THR A 618 -2.00 -33.78 -54.28
CA THR A 618 -2.25 -33.69 -55.72
C THR A 618 -1.01 -33.16 -56.45
N GLY A 619 0.06 -33.95 -56.47
CA GLY A 619 1.17 -33.78 -57.42
C GLY A 619 0.94 -34.66 -58.65
N PRO A 620 1.39 -34.27 -59.86
CA PRO A 620 0.91 -34.85 -61.10
C PRO A 620 1.44 -36.25 -61.37
N VAL A 621 0.56 -37.11 -61.89
CA VAL A 621 0.86 -38.37 -62.56
C VAL A 621 1.35 -38.04 -63.98
N GLY A 622 2.52 -38.59 -64.34
CA GLY A 622 2.86 -39.00 -65.71
C GLY A 622 3.61 -38.01 -66.59
N GLY A 623 4.78 -38.44 -67.07
CA GLY A 623 5.62 -37.84 -68.08
C GLY A 623 6.98 -38.51 -68.14
#